data_AF-A0A9E0JUW6-F1
#
_entry.id   AF-A0A9E0JUW6-F1
#
_cell.length_a   1.000
_cell.length_b   1.000
_cell.length_c   1.000
_cell.angle_alpha   90.00
_cell.angle_beta   90.00
_cell.angle_gamma   90.00
#
_symmetry.space_group_name_H-M   'P 1'
#
loop_
_entity.id
_entity.type
_entity.pdbx_description
1 polymer ?
#
loop_
_entity_poly.entity_id
_entity_poly.type
_entity_poly.pdbx_seq_one_letter_code
_entity_poly.pdbx_strand_id
1 'polypeptide(L)' 'MSLLAYLSPSWRDEALQRLQTELTPEKMNNVTTSMSNIYKNCPGGSEQFLFVECKDGKVT' A
#
# COMPACT_ATOMS: atom_id res chain seq x y z
N MET A 1 -18.56 -2.28 9.96
CA MET A 1 -17.38 -2.00 9.10
C MET A 1 -17.86 -1.14 7.94
N SER A 2 -17.44 0.11 7.86
CA SER A 2 -17.74 0.97 6.71
C SER A 2 -16.90 0.51 5.53
N LEU A 3 -17.51 0.35 4.36
CA LEU A 3 -16.78 0.12 3.12
C LEU A 3 -15.94 1.36 2.78
N LEU A 4 -14.63 1.18 2.65
CA LEU A 4 -13.73 2.24 2.20
C LEU A 4 -13.85 2.35 0.67
N ALA A 5 -14.06 3.57 0.18
CA ALA A 5 -14.12 3.81 -1.26
C ALA A 5 -12.78 3.44 -1.90
N TYR A 6 -12.81 2.60 -2.93
CA TYR A 6 -11.61 2.12 -3.60
C TYR A 6 -10.76 3.28 -4.13
N LEU A 7 -9.45 3.24 -3.88
CA LEU A 7 -8.47 4.30 -4.21
C LEU A 7 -8.74 5.66 -3.56
N SER A 8 -9.63 5.75 -2.57
CA SER A 8 -9.74 6.97 -1.76
C SER A 8 -8.55 7.09 -0.79
N PRO A 9 -8.28 8.29 -0.25
CA PRO A 9 -7.27 8.47 0.79
C PRO A 9 -7.48 7.53 1.99
N SER A 10 -8.71 7.36 2.46
CA SER A 10 -9.02 6.47 3.58
C SER A 10 -8.74 4.99 3.27
N TRP A 11 -8.95 4.57 2.01
CA TRP A 11 -8.60 3.21 1.59
C TRP A 11 -7.08 2.99 1.58
N ARG A 12 -6.33 3.98 1.08
CA ARG A 12 -4.85 3.94 1.10
C ARG A 12 -4.32 3.88 2.53
N ASP A 13 -4.86 4.71 3.43
CA ASP A 13 -4.38 4.83 4.81
C ASP A 13 -4.62 3.54 5.60
N GLU A 14 -5.79 2.94 5.45
CA GLU A 14 -6.08 1.62 6.02
C GLU A 14 -5.16 0.54 5.44
N ALA A 15 -4.90 0.56 4.13
CA ALA A 15 -4.00 -0.40 3.50
C ALA A 15 -2.57 -0.26 4.04
N LEU A 16 -2.05 0.96 4.17
CA LEU A 16 -0.73 1.23 4.75
C LEU A 16 -0.65 0.76 6.21
N GLN A 17 -1.65 1.09 7.03
CA GLN A 17 -1.71 0.66 8.42
C GLN A 17 -1.64 -0.88 8.54
N ARG A 18 -2.39 -1.60 7.70
CA ARG A 18 -2.36 -3.07 7.69
C ARG A 18 -1.02 -3.61 7.21
N LEU A 19 -0.45 -3.06 6.15
CA LEU A 19 0.88 -3.46 5.67
C LEU A 19 1.92 -3.34 6.80
N GLN A 20 1.92 -2.21 7.50
CA GLN A 20 2.86 -1.97 8.61
C GLN A 20 2.59 -2.86 9.84
N THR A 21 1.33 -3.20 10.11
CA THR A 21 0.96 -3.99 11.30
C THR A 21 1.12 -5.49 11.06
N GLU A 22 0.80 -5.97 9.87
CA GLU A 22 0.70 -7.41 9.59
C GLU A 22 1.96 -7.99 8.94
N LEU A 23 2.73 -7.18 8.20
CA LEU A 23 3.99 -7.59 7.59
C LEU A 23 5.17 -7.21 8.49
N THR A 24 5.55 -8.15 9.35
CA THR A 24 6.76 -8.01 10.16
C THR A 24 8.02 -8.23 9.30
N PRO A 25 9.19 -7.73 9.73
CA PRO A 25 10.45 -7.93 9.01
C PRO A 25 10.74 -9.40 8.67
N GLU A 26 10.42 -10.31 9.59
CA GLU A 26 10.65 -11.75 9.42
C GLU A 26 9.78 -12.32 8.29
N LYS A 27 8.49 -11.94 8.22
CA LYS A 27 7.59 -12.35 7.12
C LYS A 27 8.07 -11.82 5.77
N MET A 28 8.71 -10.65 5.78
CA MET A 28 9.30 -10.00 4.61
C MET A 28 10.74 -10.46 4.34
N ASN A 29 11.28 -11.44 5.08
CA ASN A 29 12.67 -11.92 4.97
C ASN A 29 13.72 -10.80 5.08
N ASN A 30 13.43 -9.74 5.84
CA ASN A 30 14.25 -8.54 5.98
C ASN A 30 14.63 -7.89 4.63
N VAL A 31 13.81 -8.07 3.59
CA VAL A 31 14.09 -7.55 2.26
C VAL A 31 14.01 -6.01 2.25
N THR A 32 14.90 -5.38 1.48
CA THR A 32 14.76 -3.96 1.11
C THR A 32 14.30 -3.91 -0.34
N THR A 33 13.13 -3.32 -0.59
CA THR A 33 12.52 -3.25 -1.92
C THR A 33 11.54 -2.09 -2.00
N SER A 34 11.15 -1.72 -3.22
CA SER A 34 10.10 -0.75 -3.46
C SER A 34 9.23 -1.19 -4.62
N MET A 35 7.96 -0.83 -4.60
CA MET A 35 7.01 -1.14 -5.67
C MET A 35 6.08 0.05 -5.93
N SER A 36 5.76 0.25 -7.21
CA SER A 36 4.69 1.16 -7.63
C SER A 36 3.59 0.36 -8.32
N ASN A 37 2.40 0.36 -7.75
CA ASN A 37 1.20 -0.13 -8.42
C ASN A 37 0.60 1.00 -9.25
N ILE A 38 0.55 0.82 -10.56
CA ILE A 38 -0.06 1.78 -11.48
C ILE A 38 -1.50 1.37 -11.76
N TYR A 39 -2.44 2.19 -11.30
CA TYR A 39 -3.86 2.01 -11.52
C TYR A 39 -4.29 2.79 -12.76
N LYS A 40 -4.75 2.04 -13.76
CA LYS A 40 -5.34 2.58 -14.99
C LYS A 40 -6.86 2.54 -14.87
N ASN A 41 -7.55 3.44 -15.58
CA ASN A 41 -9.02 3.52 -15.60
C ASN A 41 -9.63 3.70 -14.20
N CYS A 42 -9.06 4.56 -13.35
CA CYS A 42 -9.57 4.76 -12.00
C CYS A 42 -10.96 5.43 -12.00
N PRO A 43 -11.73 5.29 -10.90
CA PRO A 43 -12.88 6.15 -10.67
C PRO A 43 -12.47 7.63 -10.76
N GLY A 44 -13.13 8.39 -11.64
CA GLY A 44 -12.77 9.78 -11.94
C GLY A 44 -11.91 9.98 -13.20
N GLY A 45 -11.47 8.89 -13.84
CA GLY A 45 -10.82 8.92 -15.17
C GLY A 45 -9.33 9.25 -15.18
N SER A 46 -8.72 9.50 -14.02
CA SER A 46 -7.27 9.72 -13.90
C SER A 46 -6.51 8.41 -13.67
N GLU A 47 -5.24 8.38 -14.10
CA GLU A 47 -4.30 7.38 -13.61
C GLU A 47 -3.86 7.74 -12.19
N GLN A 48 -3.73 6.73 -11.35
CA GLN A 48 -3.23 6.88 -9.98
C GLN A 48 -2.11 5.86 -9.75
N PHE A 49 -1.24 6.14 -8.78
CA PHE A 49 -0.26 5.15 -8.35
C PHE A 49 -0.24 5.03 -6.84
N LEU A 50 0.06 3.81 -6.37
CA LEU A 50 0.41 3.55 -4.98
C LEU A 50 1.89 3.15 -4.96
N PHE A 51 2.69 3.95 -4.29
CA PHE A 51 4.07 3.62 -3.99
C PHE A 51 4.16 2.98 -2.61
N VAL A 52 4.92 1.89 -2.51
CA VAL A 52 5.22 1.21 -1.25
C VAL A 52 6.72 1.01 -1.20
N GLU A 53 7.34 1.55 -0.16
CA GLU A 53 8.74 1.27 0.18
C GLU A 53 8.78 0.27 1.33
N CYS A 54 9.77 -0.61 1.30
CA CYS A 54 10.09 -1.52 2.37
C CYS A 54 11.60 -1.48 2.60
N LYS A 55 12.00 -1.20 3.84
CA LYS A 55 13.40 -1.16 4.25
C LYS A 55 13.64 -2.13 5.39
N ASP A 56 14.58 -3.04 5.21
CA ASP A 56 14.90 -4.10 6.19
C ASP A 56 13.63 -4.86 6.64
N GLY A 57 12.74 -5.15 5.70
CA GLY A 57 11.46 -5.82 5.94
C GLY A 57 10.37 -4.96 6.58
N LYS A 58 10.57 -3.65 6.78
CA LYS A 58 9.58 -2.71 7.33
C LYS A 58 9.02 -1.80 6.24
N VAL A 59 7.70 -1.79 6.10
CA VAL A 59 6.99 -0.88 5.18
C VAL A 59 7.03 0.56 5.70
N THR A 60 7.47 1.51 4.87
CA THR A 60 7.67 2.93 5.20
C THR A 60 6.75 3.87 4.45
#